data_AF-A0A1V3X3T8-F1
#
_entry.id   AF-A0A1V3X3T8-F1
#
_cell.length_a   1.000
_cell.length_b   1.000
_cell.length_c   1.000
_cell.angle_alpha   90.00
_cell.angle_beta   90.00
_cell.angle_gamma   90.00
#
_symmetry.space_group_name_H-M   'P 1'
#
loop_
_entity.id
_entity.type
_entity.pdbx_description
1 polymer ?
#
loop_
_entity_poly.entity_id
_entity_poly.type
_entity_poly.pdbx_seq_one_letter_code
_entity_poly.pdbx_strand_id
1 'polypeptide(L)'
;MLMVQPPRGFGDNPVAIYHDPDLPPSHHYLAAYRWLETGFGAHAVVHLGKHGNLEWLPGKTLGMSAACGSDAALGNLPLIYPFLVNDPGEGTQAKRRAHAVLVDHLIPPMARAETYGDIARLEQLLDEHAAVATLDPGKLPAIRQQIWTLIRAAKMDHDLGLTERPPEDSFDDMLLHVDGWLCEIKDVQIRDGLHILGQQPAGEQELDLVLAILRARQLFGGEQVIPGLRQALGLADDGTDERTSVDRAEAAARKLVAALQATGWNPAAANHLTDNADVAAVLRFAATEVVPRLAGTASEIEQVLKALDGRFIAAGPSGSPLRGLINVLPTGRNFYSVDPKAVPSRLAWEAGVALADSLLDRYRADHDRWPQSVGLSVWGTSAMRTAGDDIAEVLALLGVRPVWDDASRRVVDLTAIPLSELGRPRIDVTVRISGFFRDAFPHVVTMLDDAVRLVAGLDEPADANFVRAHAQADLAQHGDQRRSTTRIFGSKPGTYGAGLLQLIDSRNWRDDADLAQVYTAWGASPMGATSTAAKPSTT
;
A
#
# COMPACT_ATOMS: atom_id res chain seq x y z
N MET A 1 2.33 2.54 -34.99
CA MET A 1 1.65 1.25 -34.75
C MET A 1 1.09 1.28 -33.35
N LEU A 2 -0.19 0.94 -33.16
CA LEU A 2 -0.79 0.70 -31.84
C LEU A 2 -1.10 -0.79 -31.77
N MET A 3 -0.70 -1.44 -30.68
CA MET A 3 -0.85 -2.87 -30.49
C MET A 3 -1.29 -3.13 -29.06
N VAL A 4 -2.32 -3.97 -28.89
CA VAL A 4 -2.67 -4.52 -27.57
C VAL A 4 -1.63 -5.58 -27.22
N GLN A 5 -1.13 -5.55 -25.98
CA GLN A 5 -0.20 -6.58 -25.53
C GLN A 5 -0.83 -7.98 -25.68
N PRO A 6 -0.12 -8.97 -26.26
CA PRO A 6 -0.68 -10.29 -26.44
C PRO A 6 -1.09 -10.93 -25.10
N PRO A 7 -2.11 -11.81 -25.11
CA PRO A 7 -2.59 -12.46 -23.90
C PRO A 7 -1.53 -13.38 -23.30
N ARG A 8 -1.55 -13.51 -21.97
CA ARG A 8 -0.59 -14.31 -21.20
C ARG A 8 -0.71 -15.82 -21.44
N GLY A 9 -1.89 -16.30 -21.84
CA GLY A 9 -2.18 -17.70 -22.17
C GLY A 9 -3.03 -18.49 -21.16
N PHE A 10 -3.30 -17.96 -19.96
CA PHE A 10 -4.09 -18.67 -18.93
C PHE A 10 -5.57 -18.87 -19.32
N GLY A 11 -6.15 -17.97 -20.12
CA GLY A 11 -7.52 -18.13 -20.62
C GLY A 11 -7.65 -19.27 -21.65
N ASP A 12 -6.62 -19.50 -22.46
CA ASP A 12 -6.60 -20.57 -23.47
C ASP A 12 -6.35 -21.95 -22.85
N ASN A 13 -5.76 -21.98 -21.64
CA ASN A 13 -5.51 -23.21 -20.88
C ASN A 13 -5.85 -23.02 -19.39
N PRO A 14 -7.14 -23.12 -19.00
CA PRO A 14 -7.54 -22.99 -17.60
C PRO A 14 -6.92 -24.04 -16.66
N VAL A 15 -6.53 -25.21 -17.18
CA VAL A 15 -5.83 -26.25 -16.39
C VAL A 15 -4.48 -25.73 -15.90
N ALA A 16 -3.78 -24.90 -16.68
CA ALA A 16 -2.52 -24.28 -16.27
C ALA A 16 -2.68 -23.36 -15.05
N ILE A 17 -3.88 -22.83 -14.78
CA ILE A 17 -4.14 -22.03 -13.58
C ILE A 17 -3.98 -22.88 -12.31
N TYR A 18 -4.30 -24.17 -12.36
CA TYR A 18 -4.19 -25.07 -11.21
C TYR A 18 -2.77 -25.62 -10.99
N HIS A 19 -1.95 -25.67 -12.04
CA HIS A 19 -0.71 -26.46 -12.03
C HIS A 19 0.54 -25.71 -12.45
N ASP A 20 0.42 -24.70 -13.32
CA ASP A 20 1.55 -24.14 -14.06
C ASP A 20 1.65 -22.60 -13.88
N PRO A 21 2.00 -22.12 -12.67
CA PRO A 21 2.29 -20.69 -12.46
C PRO A 21 3.45 -20.19 -13.34
N ASP A 22 4.29 -21.10 -13.84
CA ASP A 22 5.41 -20.89 -14.77
C ASP A 22 5.05 -21.09 -16.24
N LEU A 23 3.76 -21.09 -16.62
CA LEU A 23 3.31 -21.16 -18.01
C LEU A 23 4.17 -20.25 -18.91
N PRO A 24 4.90 -20.72 -19.94
CA PRO A 24 5.72 -19.84 -20.79
C PRO A 24 4.85 -18.89 -21.65
N PRO A 25 5.42 -17.81 -22.20
CA PRO A 25 4.73 -17.04 -23.25
C PRO A 25 4.45 -17.94 -24.46
N SER A 26 3.30 -17.77 -25.10
CA SER A 26 2.93 -18.53 -26.29
C SER A 26 3.76 -18.12 -27.52
N HIS A 27 3.76 -18.95 -28.56
CA HIS A 27 4.40 -18.58 -29.84
C HIS A 27 3.80 -17.29 -30.43
N HIS A 28 2.49 -17.08 -30.29
CA HIS A 28 1.85 -15.83 -30.71
C HIS A 28 2.38 -14.63 -29.94
N TYR A 29 2.53 -14.76 -28.62
CA TYR A 29 3.10 -13.70 -27.77
C TYR A 29 4.50 -13.31 -28.26
N LEU A 30 5.38 -14.29 -28.47
CA LEU A 30 6.74 -14.07 -28.94
C LEU A 30 6.77 -13.50 -30.36
N ALA A 31 5.96 -14.04 -31.27
CA ALA A 31 5.88 -13.59 -32.66
C ALA A 31 5.46 -12.12 -32.76
N ALA A 32 4.50 -11.67 -31.93
CA ALA A 32 4.08 -10.28 -31.92
C ALA A 32 5.21 -9.31 -31.55
N TYR A 33 5.97 -9.60 -30.48
CA TYR A 33 7.10 -8.75 -30.10
C TYR A 33 8.30 -8.87 -31.06
N ARG A 34 8.59 -10.06 -31.60
CA ARG A 34 9.61 -10.22 -32.65
C ARG A 34 9.24 -9.49 -33.94
N TRP A 35 7.96 -9.43 -34.26
CA TRP A 35 7.46 -8.65 -35.39
C TRP A 35 7.66 -7.14 -35.17
N LEU A 36 7.52 -6.62 -33.94
CA LEU A 36 7.84 -5.20 -33.67
C LEU A 36 9.29 -4.86 -34.03
N GLU A 37 10.24 -5.73 -33.70
CA GLU A 37 11.67 -5.51 -33.97
C GLU A 37 12.02 -5.72 -35.46
N THR A 38 11.67 -6.87 -36.01
CA THR A 38 12.19 -7.32 -37.32
C THR A 38 11.22 -7.12 -38.48
N GLY A 39 9.91 -7.05 -38.21
CA GLY A 39 8.88 -6.86 -39.21
C GLY A 39 8.49 -5.39 -39.38
N PHE A 40 8.08 -4.74 -38.30
CA PHE A 40 7.72 -3.32 -38.27
C PHE A 40 8.95 -2.40 -38.24
N GLY A 41 10.06 -2.85 -37.64
CA GLY A 41 11.27 -2.05 -37.51
C GLY A 41 11.12 -0.93 -36.48
N ALA A 42 10.50 -1.22 -35.32
CA ALA A 42 10.36 -0.26 -34.24
C ALA A 42 11.74 0.20 -33.72
N HIS A 43 11.95 1.51 -33.63
CA HIS A 43 13.14 2.07 -32.98
C HIS A 43 13.04 2.03 -31.44
N ALA A 44 11.82 2.09 -30.91
CA ALA A 44 11.51 2.02 -29.49
C ALA A 44 10.06 1.54 -29.29
N VAL A 45 9.77 1.04 -28.10
CA VAL A 45 8.42 0.67 -27.66
C VAL A 45 8.01 1.60 -26.52
N VAL A 46 6.79 2.13 -26.58
CA VAL A 46 6.17 2.85 -25.47
C VAL A 46 5.03 1.99 -24.93
N HIS A 47 5.15 1.49 -23.70
CA HIS A 47 4.02 0.86 -23.00
C HIS A 47 3.27 1.92 -22.20
N LEU A 48 1.93 1.94 -22.28
CA LEU A 48 1.10 2.93 -21.60
C LEU A 48 0.50 2.35 -20.31
N GLY A 49 0.90 2.89 -19.17
CA GLY A 49 0.27 2.66 -17.87
C GLY A 49 0.73 1.40 -17.13
N LYS A 50 0.61 1.46 -15.80
CA LYS A 50 0.84 0.34 -14.89
C LYS A 50 -0.26 -0.72 -15.06
N HIS A 51 0.06 -1.98 -15.36
CA HIS A 51 1.29 -2.45 -16.00
C HIS A 51 0.97 -3.55 -17.02
N GLY A 52 1.92 -3.85 -17.91
CA GLY A 52 1.86 -4.97 -18.83
C GLY A 52 2.19 -6.29 -18.14
N ASN A 53 2.32 -7.36 -18.92
CA ASN A 53 2.67 -8.70 -18.45
C ASN A 53 4.09 -9.17 -18.86
N LEU A 54 4.80 -8.40 -19.70
CA LEU A 54 6.12 -8.76 -20.25
C LEU A 54 7.18 -8.89 -19.16
N GLU A 55 7.29 -7.89 -18.30
CA GLU A 55 8.22 -7.80 -17.19
C GLU A 55 7.89 -8.80 -16.06
N TRP A 56 6.77 -9.52 -16.18
CA TRP A 56 6.29 -10.54 -15.26
C TRP A 56 6.34 -11.95 -15.86
N LEU A 57 6.89 -12.12 -17.07
CA LEU A 57 7.07 -13.43 -17.68
C LEU A 57 8.03 -14.31 -16.85
N PRO A 58 7.90 -15.64 -16.91
CA PRO A 58 8.79 -16.54 -16.20
C PRO A 58 10.26 -16.32 -16.57
N GLY A 59 11.14 -16.39 -15.58
CA GLY A 59 12.59 -16.23 -15.77
C GLY A 59 13.31 -15.90 -14.48
N LYS A 60 14.58 -15.48 -14.58
CA LYS A 60 15.35 -15.00 -13.43
C LYS A 60 14.68 -13.78 -12.79
N THR A 61 14.97 -13.57 -11.51
CA THR A 61 14.46 -12.45 -10.70
C THR A 61 14.90 -11.10 -11.29
N LEU A 62 16.17 -10.98 -11.63
CA LEU A 62 16.78 -9.90 -12.41
C LEU A 62 18.07 -10.41 -13.07
N GLY A 63 18.73 -9.58 -13.90
CA GLY A 63 19.92 -10.01 -14.64
C GLY A 63 19.55 -11.08 -15.66
N MET A 64 18.70 -10.69 -16.60
CA MET A 64 18.04 -11.62 -17.52
C MET A 64 19.06 -12.41 -18.35
N SER A 65 18.72 -13.67 -18.61
CA SER A 65 19.48 -14.53 -19.53
C SER A 65 18.69 -14.73 -20.82
N ALA A 66 19.34 -15.20 -21.88
CA ALA A 66 18.71 -15.55 -23.16
C ALA A 66 17.51 -16.53 -23.05
N ALA A 67 17.44 -17.32 -21.98
CA ALA A 67 16.34 -18.23 -21.70
C ALA A 67 15.15 -17.60 -20.94
N CYS A 68 15.21 -16.32 -20.57
CA CYS A 68 14.12 -15.65 -19.84
C CYS A 68 13.05 -15.13 -20.80
N GLY A 69 11.77 -15.25 -20.43
CA GLY A 69 10.67 -14.86 -21.31
C GLY A 69 10.67 -13.37 -21.70
N SER A 70 11.02 -12.47 -20.76
CA SER A 70 11.07 -11.03 -21.04
C SER A 70 12.21 -10.68 -22.02
N ASP A 71 13.37 -11.33 -21.90
CA ASP A 71 14.52 -11.15 -22.78
C ASP A 71 14.21 -11.67 -24.20
N ALA A 72 13.68 -12.88 -24.30
CA ALA A 72 13.30 -13.48 -25.59
C ALA A 72 12.20 -12.67 -26.31
N ALA A 73 11.28 -12.06 -25.56
CA ALA A 73 10.22 -11.23 -26.12
C ALA A 73 10.72 -9.85 -26.54
N LEU A 74 11.38 -9.10 -25.65
CA LEU A 74 11.73 -7.69 -25.88
C LEU A 74 13.05 -7.52 -26.66
N GLY A 75 14.04 -8.38 -26.43
CA GLY A 75 15.36 -8.29 -27.05
C GLY A 75 16.01 -6.93 -26.80
N ASN A 76 16.50 -6.29 -27.86
CA ASN A 76 17.23 -5.03 -27.76
C ASN A 76 16.36 -3.79 -27.94
N LEU A 77 15.03 -3.93 -28.07
CA LEU A 77 14.14 -2.79 -28.24
C LEU A 77 14.16 -1.91 -26.99
N PRO A 78 14.49 -0.60 -27.11
CA PRO A 78 14.34 0.34 -26.01
C PRO A 78 12.88 0.40 -25.56
N LEU A 79 12.65 0.23 -24.26
CA LEU A 79 11.33 0.31 -23.65
C LEU A 79 11.21 1.61 -22.85
N ILE A 80 10.29 2.48 -23.26
CA ILE A 80 9.91 3.68 -22.53
C ILE A 80 8.56 3.43 -21.90
N TYR A 81 8.39 3.81 -20.64
CA TYR A 81 7.23 3.38 -19.88
C TYR A 81 6.67 4.50 -18.98
N PRO A 82 5.64 5.22 -19.44
CA PRO A 82 4.74 5.99 -18.57
C PRO A 82 4.22 5.16 -17.40
N PHE A 83 4.58 5.52 -16.17
CA PHE A 83 4.31 4.71 -14.98
C PHE A 83 3.81 5.56 -13.81
N LEU A 84 2.90 5.04 -12.99
CA LEU A 84 2.35 5.78 -11.87
C LEU A 84 3.42 6.03 -10.78
N VAL A 85 3.61 7.29 -10.36
CA VAL A 85 4.68 7.69 -9.40
C VAL A 85 4.58 6.98 -8.05
N ASN A 86 3.37 6.62 -7.63
CA ASN A 86 3.13 5.93 -6.38
C ASN A 86 3.16 4.41 -6.50
N ASP A 87 3.48 3.80 -7.65
CA ASP A 87 3.62 2.34 -7.82
C ASP A 87 5.10 1.92 -8.00
N PRO A 88 5.95 2.13 -6.98
CA PRO A 88 7.39 1.96 -7.10
C PRO A 88 7.80 0.50 -7.35
N GLY A 89 7.05 -0.46 -6.80
CA GLY A 89 7.40 -1.87 -6.90
C GLY A 89 7.31 -2.37 -8.33
N GLU A 90 6.14 -2.20 -8.94
CA GLU A 90 5.85 -2.66 -10.29
C GLU A 90 6.72 -1.94 -11.33
N GLY A 91 6.93 -0.63 -11.19
CA GLY A 91 7.84 0.09 -12.09
C GLY A 91 9.29 -0.37 -11.94
N THR A 92 9.74 -0.68 -10.71
CA THR A 92 11.09 -1.26 -10.48
C THR A 92 11.23 -2.63 -11.16
N GLN A 93 10.17 -3.43 -11.21
CA GLN A 93 10.18 -4.70 -11.93
C GLN A 93 10.44 -4.50 -13.43
N ALA A 94 9.72 -3.56 -14.05
CA ALA A 94 9.92 -3.20 -15.46
C ALA A 94 11.36 -2.71 -15.72
N LYS A 95 11.90 -1.86 -14.85
CA LYS A 95 13.30 -1.38 -14.95
C LYS A 95 14.32 -2.53 -14.92
N ARG A 96 14.12 -3.52 -14.05
CA ARG A 96 15.10 -4.60 -13.80
C ARG A 96 14.99 -5.78 -14.74
N ARG A 97 13.79 -6.09 -15.25
CA ARG A 97 13.51 -7.29 -16.06
C ARG A 97 13.22 -7.02 -17.53
N ALA A 98 13.02 -5.75 -17.89
CA ALA A 98 12.70 -5.33 -19.25
C ALA A 98 13.42 -4.02 -19.66
N HIS A 99 14.50 -3.65 -18.94
CA HIS A 99 15.34 -2.47 -19.19
C HIS A 99 14.55 -1.18 -19.45
N ALA A 100 13.40 -1.03 -18.78
CA ALA A 100 12.50 0.09 -18.99
C ALA A 100 13.11 1.42 -18.51
N VAL A 101 13.01 2.45 -19.35
CA VAL A 101 13.15 3.84 -18.95
C VAL A 101 11.76 4.32 -18.54
N LEU A 102 11.54 4.50 -17.25
CA LEU A 102 10.27 5.02 -16.77
C LEU A 102 10.20 6.53 -17.03
N VAL A 103 9.00 7.00 -17.34
CA VAL A 103 8.62 8.41 -17.26
C VAL A 103 7.43 8.44 -16.32
N ASP A 104 7.67 8.72 -15.05
CA ASP A 104 6.61 8.65 -14.08
C ASP A 104 5.54 9.71 -14.32
N HIS A 105 4.31 9.42 -13.90
CA HIS A 105 3.18 10.32 -14.05
C HIS A 105 2.42 10.52 -12.74
N LEU A 106 1.69 11.63 -12.68
CA LEU A 106 0.93 12.03 -11.51
C LEU A 106 -0.15 11.02 -11.15
N ILE A 107 -0.51 11.00 -9.86
CA ILE A 107 -1.70 10.31 -9.37
C ILE A 107 -2.97 10.92 -9.98
N PRO A 108 -4.10 10.19 -10.01
CA PRO A 108 -5.38 10.80 -10.39
C PRO A 108 -5.70 12.00 -9.48
N PRO A 109 -6.56 12.93 -9.95
CA PRO A 109 -7.12 13.95 -9.06
C PRO A 109 -7.78 13.28 -7.87
N MET A 110 -7.59 13.85 -6.68
CA MET A 110 -8.10 13.33 -5.41
C MET A 110 -9.03 14.37 -4.81
N ALA A 111 -10.12 13.90 -4.22
CA ALA A 111 -11.06 14.72 -3.47
C ALA A 111 -11.58 13.97 -2.25
N ARG A 112 -12.19 14.71 -1.32
CA ARG A 112 -12.90 14.14 -0.19
C ARG A 112 -14.15 13.40 -0.68
N ALA A 113 -14.47 12.25 -0.08
CA ALA A 113 -15.60 11.42 -0.51
C ALA A 113 -16.96 12.10 -0.36
N GLU A 114 -17.11 12.91 0.70
CA GLU A 114 -18.38 13.56 1.10
C GLU A 114 -19.51 12.56 1.43
N THR A 115 -20.63 13.09 1.93
CA THR A 115 -21.84 12.31 2.20
C THR A 115 -22.84 12.40 1.05
N TYR A 116 -23.61 11.33 0.83
CA TYR A 116 -24.67 11.28 -0.19
C TYR A 116 -25.82 10.38 0.26
N GLY A 117 -27.00 10.54 -0.37
CA GLY A 117 -28.16 9.65 -0.18
C GLY A 117 -28.58 9.48 1.29
N ASP A 118 -28.71 8.23 1.75
CA ASP A 118 -29.05 7.90 3.15
C ASP A 118 -27.94 8.27 4.14
N ILE A 119 -26.67 8.31 3.73
CA ILE A 119 -25.55 8.68 4.61
C ILE A 119 -25.67 10.16 5.01
N ALA A 120 -25.98 11.03 4.05
CA ALA A 120 -26.24 12.44 4.32
C ALA A 120 -27.51 12.66 5.17
N ARG A 121 -28.52 11.79 5.04
CA ARG A 121 -29.70 11.83 5.90
C ARG A 121 -29.40 11.39 7.32
N LEU A 122 -28.55 10.36 7.49
CA LEU A 122 -28.10 9.92 8.80
C LEU A 122 -27.32 11.02 9.52
N GLU A 123 -26.44 11.70 8.80
CA GLU A 123 -25.71 12.86 9.31
C GLU A 123 -26.65 13.93 9.90
N GLN A 124 -27.71 14.28 9.17
CA GLN A 124 -28.72 15.24 9.65
C GLN A 124 -29.45 14.77 10.92
N LEU A 125 -29.76 13.46 11.01
CA LEU A 125 -30.41 12.90 12.19
C LEU A 125 -29.49 12.86 13.41
N LEU A 126 -28.17 12.69 13.22
CA LEU A 126 -27.19 12.76 14.31
C LEU A 126 -27.07 14.20 14.84
N ASP A 127 -27.04 15.20 13.95
CA ASP A 127 -27.04 16.61 14.36
C ASP A 127 -28.34 16.97 15.11
N GLU A 128 -29.49 16.48 14.64
CA GLU A 128 -30.77 16.65 15.33
C GLU A 128 -30.77 15.94 16.70
N HIS A 129 -30.21 14.73 16.79
CA HIS A 129 -30.07 14.01 18.05
C HIS A 129 -29.25 14.79 19.07
N ALA A 130 -28.08 15.34 18.68
CA ALA A 130 -27.26 16.17 19.56
C ALA A 130 -28.01 17.43 20.05
N ALA A 131 -28.79 18.07 19.17
CA ALA A 131 -29.64 19.20 19.55
C ALA A 131 -30.75 18.79 20.53
N VAL A 132 -31.44 17.68 20.26
CA VAL A 132 -32.50 17.13 21.12
C VAL A 132 -31.96 16.70 22.48
N ALA A 133 -30.79 16.07 22.54
CA ALA A 133 -30.11 15.69 23.78
C ALA A 133 -29.85 16.89 24.70
N THR A 134 -29.58 18.06 24.11
CA THR A 134 -29.30 19.29 24.86
C THR A 134 -30.56 20.06 25.24
N LEU A 135 -31.53 20.15 24.31
CA LEU A 135 -32.67 21.08 24.42
C LEU A 135 -33.97 20.42 24.92
N ASP A 136 -34.22 19.15 24.58
CA ASP A 136 -35.46 18.45 24.92
C ASP A 136 -35.23 16.93 25.08
N PRO A 137 -34.54 16.48 26.15
CA PRO A 137 -34.18 15.08 26.33
C PRO A 137 -35.37 14.10 26.32
N GLY A 138 -36.58 14.59 26.63
CA GLY A 138 -37.80 13.79 26.58
C GLY A 138 -38.15 13.27 25.18
N LYS A 139 -37.60 13.89 24.12
CA LYS A 139 -37.79 13.47 22.72
C LYS A 139 -36.72 12.51 22.20
N LEU A 140 -35.69 12.18 22.98
CA LEU A 140 -34.63 11.25 22.57
C LEU A 140 -35.15 9.91 22.02
N PRO A 141 -36.15 9.25 22.63
CA PRO A 141 -36.64 7.97 22.10
C PRO A 141 -37.17 8.08 20.66
N ALA A 142 -37.78 9.21 20.29
CA ALA A 142 -38.34 9.41 18.95
C ALA A 142 -37.24 9.58 17.89
N ILE A 143 -36.20 10.38 18.17
CA ILE A 143 -35.07 10.56 17.24
C ILE A 143 -34.23 9.28 17.14
N ARG A 144 -34.02 8.56 18.26
CA ARG A 144 -33.35 7.25 18.26
C ARG A 144 -34.10 6.22 17.39
N GLN A 145 -35.43 6.22 17.44
CA GLN A 145 -36.24 5.35 16.58
C GLN A 145 -36.09 5.72 15.10
N GLN A 146 -36.04 7.00 14.75
CA GLN A 146 -35.81 7.45 13.38
C GLN A 146 -34.42 7.03 12.87
N ILE A 147 -33.37 7.27 13.67
CA ILE A 147 -32.00 6.85 13.34
C ILE A 147 -31.94 5.34 13.12
N TRP A 148 -32.48 4.55 14.04
CA TRP A 148 -32.49 3.09 13.91
C TRP A 148 -33.24 2.61 12.67
N THR A 149 -34.39 3.23 12.38
CA THR A 149 -35.19 2.91 11.20
C THR A 149 -34.39 3.18 9.92
N LEU A 150 -33.67 4.30 9.86
CA LEU A 150 -32.81 4.64 8.73
C LEU A 150 -31.66 3.65 8.58
N ILE A 151 -30.93 3.36 9.67
CA ILE A 151 -29.81 2.41 9.68
C ILE A 151 -30.26 1.06 9.10
N ARG A 152 -31.39 0.52 9.56
CA ARG A 152 -31.93 -0.77 9.09
C ARG A 152 -32.45 -0.74 7.66
N ALA A 153 -33.06 0.37 7.23
CA ALA A 153 -33.57 0.54 5.88
C ALA A 153 -32.43 0.63 4.86
N ALA A 154 -31.36 1.36 5.20
CA ALA A 154 -30.19 1.59 4.35
C ALA A 154 -29.11 0.50 4.47
N LYS A 155 -29.33 -0.55 5.28
CA LYS A 155 -28.39 -1.66 5.53
C LYS A 155 -27.10 -1.28 6.24
N MET A 156 -27.04 -0.11 6.86
CA MET A 156 -25.88 0.36 7.62
C MET A 156 -25.65 -0.45 8.91
N ASP A 157 -26.65 -1.23 9.35
CA ASP A 157 -26.48 -2.22 10.41
C ASP A 157 -25.41 -3.27 10.07
N HIS A 158 -25.24 -3.59 8.78
CA HIS A 158 -24.17 -4.46 8.33
C HIS A 158 -22.79 -3.77 8.43
N ASP A 159 -22.68 -2.53 7.94
CA ASP A 159 -21.45 -1.73 7.99
C ASP A 159 -20.96 -1.51 9.42
N LEU A 160 -21.88 -1.26 10.35
CA LEU A 160 -21.62 -1.00 11.77
C LEU A 160 -21.50 -2.29 12.62
N GLY A 161 -21.68 -3.47 12.03
CA GLY A 161 -21.63 -4.75 12.76
C GLY A 161 -22.77 -4.95 13.78
N LEU A 162 -23.92 -4.29 13.59
CA LEU A 162 -25.06 -4.32 14.51
C LEU A 162 -26.05 -5.43 14.13
N THR A 163 -25.99 -6.55 14.85
CA THR A 163 -26.92 -7.68 14.65
C THR A 163 -28.32 -7.41 15.21
N GLU A 164 -28.42 -6.60 16.25
CA GLU A 164 -29.66 -6.22 16.91
C GLU A 164 -29.66 -4.75 17.35
N ARG A 165 -30.84 -4.24 17.76
CA ARG A 165 -30.96 -2.86 18.26
C ARG A 165 -30.38 -2.78 19.68
N PRO A 166 -29.45 -1.86 19.96
CA PRO A 166 -28.98 -1.63 21.33
C PRO A 166 -30.13 -1.22 22.26
N PRO A 167 -30.08 -1.61 23.56
CA PRO A 167 -30.92 -1.05 24.61
C PRO A 167 -30.92 0.50 24.65
N GLU A 168 -31.97 1.10 25.20
CA GLU A 168 -32.13 2.58 25.21
C GLU A 168 -31.06 3.32 26.03
N ASP A 169 -30.45 2.65 27.01
CA ASP A 169 -29.38 3.18 27.86
C ASP A 169 -28.00 3.11 27.19
N SER A 170 -27.80 2.22 26.21
CA SER A 170 -26.55 2.10 25.43
C SER A 170 -26.68 2.58 23.97
N PHE A 171 -27.85 3.06 23.57
CA PHE A 171 -28.07 3.54 22.20
C PHE A 171 -27.18 4.72 21.84
N ASP A 172 -26.98 5.66 22.77
CA ASP A 172 -26.17 6.85 22.51
C ASP A 172 -24.67 6.51 22.44
N ASP A 173 -24.19 5.48 23.17
CA ASP A 173 -22.83 4.96 23.03
C ASP A 173 -22.61 4.35 21.63
N MET A 174 -23.61 3.66 21.10
CA MET A 174 -23.58 3.17 19.72
C MET A 174 -23.53 4.34 18.72
N LEU A 175 -24.22 5.44 18.98
CA LEU A 175 -24.15 6.63 18.11
C LEU A 175 -22.76 7.26 18.08
N LEU A 176 -21.94 7.14 19.13
CA LEU A 176 -20.53 7.56 19.09
C LEU A 176 -19.73 6.74 18.07
N HIS A 177 -20.00 5.43 17.99
CA HIS A 177 -19.40 4.58 16.96
C HIS A 177 -19.88 4.96 15.55
N VAL A 178 -21.18 5.25 15.39
CA VAL A 178 -21.74 5.74 14.12
C VAL A 178 -21.14 7.06 13.70
N ASP A 179 -20.92 7.99 14.64
CA ASP A 179 -20.33 9.31 14.37
C ASP A 179 -18.89 9.18 13.86
N GLY A 180 -18.09 8.33 14.49
CA GLY A 180 -16.73 7.99 14.04
C GLY A 180 -16.72 7.34 12.66
N TRP A 181 -17.55 6.32 12.43
CA TRP A 181 -17.68 5.67 11.12
C TRP A 181 -18.10 6.65 10.02
N LEU A 182 -19.11 7.49 10.28
CA LEU A 182 -19.58 8.50 9.36
C LEU A 182 -18.49 9.54 9.03
N CYS A 183 -17.74 9.97 10.05
CA CYS A 183 -16.61 10.88 9.88
C CYS A 183 -15.54 10.28 8.95
N GLU A 184 -15.14 9.03 9.18
CA GLU A 184 -14.11 8.37 8.37
C GLU A 184 -14.53 8.19 6.90
N ILE A 185 -15.74 7.67 6.64
CA ILE A 185 -16.20 7.44 5.26
C ILE A 185 -16.44 8.75 4.50
N LYS A 186 -16.82 9.82 5.20
CA LYS A 186 -16.99 11.15 4.61
C LYS A 186 -15.63 11.78 4.30
N ASP A 187 -14.67 11.66 5.21
CA ASP A 187 -13.41 12.38 5.13
C ASP A 187 -12.36 11.69 4.26
N VAL A 188 -12.49 10.39 3.97
CA VAL A 188 -11.50 9.64 3.19
C VAL A 188 -11.27 10.24 1.79
N GLN A 189 -10.01 10.25 1.37
CA GLN A 189 -9.61 10.71 0.03
C GLN A 189 -9.88 9.63 -1.01
N ILE A 190 -10.67 9.97 -2.02
CA ILE A 190 -10.97 9.11 -3.17
C ILE A 190 -10.51 9.78 -4.46
N ARG A 191 -10.39 9.00 -5.52
CA ARG A 191 -10.10 9.53 -6.87
C ARG A 191 -11.34 10.25 -7.42
N ASP A 192 -11.16 11.47 -7.90
CA ASP A 192 -12.19 12.28 -8.57
C ASP A 192 -11.94 12.35 -10.09
N GLY A 193 -11.65 11.18 -10.67
CA GLY A 193 -11.32 11.05 -12.09
C GLY A 193 -10.05 10.23 -12.33
N LEU A 194 -9.46 10.44 -13.50
CA LEU A 194 -8.25 9.76 -13.95
C LEU A 194 -7.22 10.79 -14.41
N HIS A 195 -5.95 10.45 -14.24
CA HIS A 195 -4.86 11.26 -14.76
C HIS A 195 -4.82 11.19 -16.30
N ILE A 196 -4.47 12.31 -16.93
CA ILE A 196 -4.15 12.39 -18.36
C ILE A 196 -2.69 12.80 -18.46
N LEU A 197 -1.87 11.99 -19.12
CA LEU A 197 -0.42 12.21 -19.21
C LEU A 197 -0.11 13.61 -19.75
N GLY A 198 0.71 14.38 -19.02
CA GLY A 198 1.06 15.75 -19.37
C GLY A 198 0.00 16.81 -19.00
N GLN A 199 -1.16 16.43 -18.47
CA GLN A 199 -2.18 17.37 -18.04
C GLN A 199 -2.05 17.67 -16.55
N GLN A 200 -1.66 18.90 -16.23
CA GLN A 200 -1.64 19.39 -14.85
C GLN A 200 -3.09 19.57 -14.34
N PRO A 201 -3.39 19.21 -13.08
CA PRO A 201 -4.61 19.64 -12.41
C PRO A 201 -4.74 21.16 -12.42
N ALA A 202 -5.94 21.69 -12.65
CA ALA A 202 -6.22 23.12 -12.67
C ALA A 202 -7.55 23.42 -11.98
N GLY A 203 -7.73 24.66 -11.51
CA GLY A 203 -8.99 25.07 -10.87
C GLY A 203 -9.30 24.23 -9.63
N GLU A 204 -10.49 23.65 -9.60
CA GLU A 204 -10.96 22.86 -8.45
C GLU A 204 -10.14 21.58 -8.23
N GLN A 205 -9.74 20.87 -9.30
CA GLN A 205 -8.90 19.67 -9.15
C GLN A 205 -7.50 19.99 -8.58
N GLU A 206 -6.94 21.17 -8.89
CA GLU A 206 -5.68 21.62 -8.28
C GLU A 206 -5.88 21.91 -6.80
N LEU A 207 -6.96 22.60 -6.44
CA LEU A 207 -7.30 22.93 -5.05
C LEU A 207 -7.47 21.65 -4.22
N ASP A 208 -8.27 20.70 -4.69
CA ASP A 208 -8.56 19.46 -3.98
C ASP A 208 -7.32 18.58 -3.81
N LEU A 209 -6.49 18.48 -4.86
CA LEU A 209 -5.24 17.73 -4.78
C LEU A 209 -4.24 18.38 -3.81
N VAL A 210 -4.12 19.71 -3.83
CA VAL A 210 -3.25 20.43 -2.88
C VAL A 210 -3.76 20.24 -1.44
N LEU A 211 -5.07 20.31 -1.21
CA LEU A 211 -5.66 20.01 0.10
C LEU A 211 -5.33 18.59 0.58
N ALA A 212 -5.52 17.59 -0.29
CA ALA A 212 -5.24 16.20 0.00
C ALA A 212 -3.76 15.98 0.37
N ILE A 213 -2.85 16.65 -0.35
CA ILE A 213 -1.40 16.61 -0.08
C ILE A 213 -1.08 17.24 1.29
N LEU A 214 -1.62 18.43 1.56
CA LEU A 214 -1.34 19.19 2.77
C LEU A 214 -1.99 18.62 4.03
N ARG A 215 -2.91 17.66 3.90
CA ARG A 215 -3.50 16.95 5.05
C ARG A 215 -2.45 16.15 5.83
N ALA A 216 -1.50 15.52 5.15
CA ALA A 216 -0.47 14.74 5.79
C ALA A 216 0.61 15.64 6.44
N ARG A 217 1.18 15.16 7.55
CA ARG A 217 2.43 15.68 8.09
C ARG A 217 3.56 15.46 7.08
N GLN A 218 4.30 16.51 6.77
CA GLN A 218 5.35 16.49 5.75
C GLN A 218 6.71 16.20 6.37
N LEU A 219 7.44 15.25 5.79
CA LEU A 219 8.85 15.03 6.06
C LEU A 219 9.66 15.55 4.87
N PHE A 220 10.21 16.76 5.00
CA PHE A 220 10.91 17.43 3.92
C PHE A 220 12.40 17.60 4.23
N GLY A 221 13.26 17.28 3.27
CA GLY A 221 14.72 17.32 3.44
C GLY A 221 15.30 16.37 4.50
N GLY A 222 14.48 15.49 5.09
CA GLY A 222 14.88 14.61 6.19
C GLY A 222 15.07 15.29 7.55
N GLU A 223 14.76 16.59 7.64
CA GLU A 223 14.99 17.44 8.82
C GLU A 223 13.79 18.34 9.14
N GLN A 224 13.10 18.84 8.12
CA GLN A 224 11.95 19.73 8.30
C GLN A 224 10.68 18.91 8.45
N VAL A 225 10.03 19.12 9.59
CA VAL A 225 8.69 18.61 9.86
C VAL A 225 7.72 19.76 9.74
N ILE A 226 6.82 19.68 8.77
CA ILE A 226 5.71 20.62 8.62
C ILE A 226 4.44 19.85 9.00
N PRO A 227 3.60 20.34 9.93
CA PRO A 227 2.37 19.66 10.31
C PRO A 227 1.40 19.57 9.13
N GLY A 228 0.42 18.67 9.23
CA GLY A 228 -0.73 18.72 8.34
C GLY A 228 -1.48 20.05 8.49
N LEU A 229 -2.14 20.53 7.44
CA LEU A 229 -2.88 21.79 7.46
C LEU A 229 -3.98 21.77 8.52
N ARG A 230 -4.67 20.64 8.69
CA ARG A 230 -5.72 20.50 9.70
C ARG A 230 -5.16 20.35 11.12
N GLN A 231 -3.99 19.73 11.27
CA GLN A 231 -3.25 19.74 12.53
C GLN A 231 -2.88 21.16 12.95
N ALA A 232 -2.39 21.98 12.02
CA ALA A 232 -2.13 23.41 12.27
C ALA A 232 -3.40 24.21 12.60
N LEU A 233 -4.58 23.73 12.17
CA LEU A 233 -5.90 24.29 12.50
C LEU A 233 -6.50 23.71 13.80
N GLY A 234 -5.81 22.79 14.47
CA GLY A 234 -6.16 22.29 15.80
C GLY A 234 -6.68 20.85 15.88
N LEU A 235 -6.70 20.08 14.78
CA LEU A 235 -6.99 18.64 14.84
C LEU A 235 -5.80 17.83 15.35
N ALA A 236 -6.05 16.68 15.94
CA ALA A 236 -5.01 15.70 16.22
C ALA A 236 -4.60 14.93 14.94
N ASP A 237 -5.57 14.60 14.09
CA ASP A 237 -5.47 13.68 12.95
C ASP A 237 -4.94 12.30 13.37
N ASP A 238 -5.34 11.80 14.55
CA ASP A 238 -4.96 10.49 15.12
C ASP A 238 -6.12 9.49 15.21
N GLY A 239 -7.29 9.84 14.66
CA GLY A 239 -8.51 9.04 14.69
C GLY A 239 -9.43 9.32 15.87
N THR A 240 -9.07 10.25 16.77
CA THR A 240 -9.90 10.60 17.94
C THR A 240 -10.68 11.91 17.80
N ASP A 241 -10.50 12.64 16.70
CA ASP A 241 -11.18 13.91 16.45
C ASP A 241 -12.69 13.72 16.23
N GLU A 242 -13.49 14.60 16.83
CA GLU A 242 -14.94 14.63 16.67
C GLU A 242 -15.36 15.04 15.25
N ARG A 243 -16.37 14.38 14.67
CA ARG A 243 -16.86 14.64 13.30
C ARG A 243 -17.09 16.12 13.00
N THR A 244 -17.76 16.84 13.90
CA THR A 244 -18.10 18.26 13.68
C THR A 244 -16.86 19.16 13.65
N SER A 245 -15.81 18.78 14.37
CA SER A 245 -14.52 19.48 14.38
C SER A 245 -13.73 19.20 13.10
N VAL A 246 -13.76 17.96 12.61
CA VAL A 246 -13.14 17.57 11.33
C VAL A 246 -13.74 18.37 10.16
N ASP A 247 -15.07 18.45 10.06
CA ASP A 247 -15.74 19.22 9.00
C ASP A 247 -15.41 20.71 9.06
N ARG A 248 -15.34 21.29 10.26
CA ARG A 248 -15.01 22.70 10.45
C ARG A 248 -13.57 22.99 10.03
N ALA A 249 -12.63 22.13 10.41
CA ALA A 249 -11.23 22.25 10.04
C ALA A 249 -11.03 22.07 8.53
N GLU A 250 -11.71 21.10 7.90
CA GLU A 250 -11.68 20.89 6.46
C GLU A 250 -12.23 22.11 5.69
N ALA A 251 -13.37 22.66 6.11
CA ALA A 251 -13.93 23.87 5.49
C ALA A 251 -13.00 25.09 5.63
N ALA A 252 -12.36 25.26 6.79
CA ALA A 252 -11.37 26.31 7.03
C ALA A 252 -10.12 26.11 6.16
N ALA A 253 -9.60 24.88 6.09
CA ALA A 253 -8.48 24.50 5.24
C ALA A 253 -8.77 24.81 3.76
N ARG A 254 -9.93 24.36 3.25
CA ARG A 254 -10.39 24.66 1.87
C ARG A 254 -10.42 26.15 1.60
N LYS A 255 -11.01 26.94 2.51
CA LYS A 255 -11.09 28.40 2.36
C LYS A 255 -9.70 29.05 2.26
N LEU A 256 -8.75 28.61 3.09
CA LEU A 256 -7.39 29.14 3.10
C LEU A 256 -6.61 28.78 1.83
N VAL A 257 -6.68 27.53 1.38
CA VAL A 257 -5.98 27.08 0.16
C VAL A 257 -6.61 27.72 -1.07
N ALA A 258 -7.94 27.84 -1.15
CA ALA A 258 -8.62 28.55 -2.23
C ALA A 258 -8.24 30.04 -2.28
N ALA A 259 -8.12 30.70 -1.12
CA ALA A 259 -7.66 32.08 -1.05
C ALA A 259 -6.21 32.22 -1.51
N LEU A 260 -5.33 31.27 -1.15
CA LEU A 260 -3.94 31.24 -1.65
C LEU A 260 -3.89 31.02 -3.17
N GLN A 261 -4.67 30.07 -3.70
CA GLN A 261 -4.78 29.81 -5.13
C GLN A 261 -5.24 31.07 -5.89
N ALA A 262 -6.20 31.82 -5.36
CA ALA A 262 -6.70 33.07 -5.95
C ALA A 262 -5.64 34.17 -6.06
N THR A 263 -4.56 34.11 -5.26
CA THR A 263 -3.40 35.01 -5.39
C THR A 263 -2.39 34.56 -6.45
N GLY A 264 -2.68 33.49 -7.19
CA GLY A 264 -1.73 32.83 -8.08
C GLY A 264 -0.63 32.11 -7.31
N TRP A 265 -0.98 31.51 -6.16
CA TRP A 265 -0.05 30.80 -5.27
C TRP A 265 1.13 31.66 -4.81
N ASN A 266 0.90 32.92 -4.46
CA ASN A 266 1.96 33.83 -4.00
C ASN A 266 2.42 33.48 -2.57
N PRO A 267 3.69 33.07 -2.34
CA PRO A 267 4.17 32.72 -1.00
C PRO A 267 4.12 33.86 0.03
N ALA A 268 4.17 35.12 -0.43
CA ALA A 268 4.07 36.28 0.45
C ALA A 268 2.65 36.48 1.00
N ALA A 269 1.62 36.01 0.29
CA ALA A 269 0.24 36.12 0.72
C ALA A 269 -0.08 35.28 1.96
N ALA A 270 0.69 34.21 2.24
CA ALA A 270 0.44 33.30 3.35
C ALA A 270 0.32 34.02 4.72
N ASN A 271 1.14 35.05 4.98
CA ASN A 271 1.10 35.84 6.23
C ASN A 271 -0.09 36.78 6.33
N HIS A 272 -0.80 37.03 5.23
CA HIS A 272 -1.99 37.89 5.19
C HIS A 272 -3.28 37.10 5.21
N LEU A 273 -3.22 35.79 4.94
CA LEU A 273 -4.39 34.91 4.91
C LEU A 273 -4.75 34.34 6.29
N THR A 274 -3.81 34.36 7.24
CA THR A 274 -3.98 33.82 8.59
C THR A 274 -3.00 34.45 9.57
N ASP A 275 -3.43 34.64 10.81
CA ASP A 275 -2.56 35.05 11.93
C ASP A 275 -1.89 33.86 12.62
N ASN A 276 -2.28 32.62 12.28
CA ASN A 276 -1.67 31.40 12.82
C ASN A 276 -0.36 31.09 12.05
N ALA A 277 0.76 31.14 12.77
CA ALA A 277 2.10 30.96 12.21
C ALA A 277 2.31 29.57 11.57
N ASP A 278 1.75 28.51 12.16
CA ASP A 278 1.87 27.14 11.62
C ASP A 278 1.07 27.01 10.33
N VAL A 279 -0.16 27.55 10.31
CA VAL A 279 -0.98 27.58 9.09
C VAL A 279 -0.28 28.40 8.00
N ALA A 280 0.28 29.56 8.33
CA ALA A 280 1.04 30.37 7.38
C ALA A 280 2.28 29.64 6.84
N ALA A 281 2.95 28.83 7.66
CA ALA A 281 4.08 28.00 7.24
C ALA A 281 3.64 26.91 6.26
N VAL A 282 2.54 26.21 6.53
CA VAL A 282 1.96 25.19 5.63
C VAL A 282 1.54 25.81 4.29
N LEU A 283 0.85 26.95 4.31
CA LEU A 283 0.44 27.67 3.09
C LEU A 283 1.65 28.15 2.28
N ARG A 284 2.71 28.63 2.94
CA ARG A 284 3.94 29.02 2.26
C ARG A 284 4.61 27.80 1.62
N PHE A 285 4.68 26.68 2.32
CA PHE A 285 5.21 25.43 1.78
C PHE A 285 4.42 24.95 0.55
N ALA A 286 3.09 25.07 0.57
CA ALA A 286 2.26 24.77 -0.58
C ALA A 286 2.68 25.59 -1.82
N ALA A 287 2.83 26.91 -1.63
CA ALA A 287 3.20 27.84 -2.69
C ALA A 287 4.67 27.69 -3.17
N THR A 288 5.60 27.32 -2.28
CA THR A 288 7.03 27.24 -2.62
C THR A 288 7.47 25.87 -3.12
N GLU A 289 6.83 24.79 -2.66
CA GLU A 289 7.25 23.41 -2.95
C GLU A 289 6.18 22.63 -3.69
N VAL A 290 4.96 22.52 -3.14
CA VAL A 290 3.93 21.63 -3.67
C VAL A 290 3.51 22.05 -5.08
N VAL A 291 3.05 23.30 -5.24
CA VAL A 291 2.50 23.79 -6.51
C VAL A 291 3.56 23.88 -7.61
N PRO A 292 4.78 24.42 -7.39
CA PRO A 292 5.81 24.41 -8.42
C PRO A 292 6.23 23.00 -8.87
N ARG A 293 6.20 22.02 -7.96
CA ARG A 293 6.49 20.63 -8.31
C ARG A 293 5.32 19.97 -9.05
N LEU A 294 4.08 20.27 -8.69
CA LEU A 294 2.90 19.83 -9.45
C LEU A 294 2.91 20.38 -10.88
N ALA A 295 3.37 21.62 -11.09
CA ALA A 295 3.50 22.20 -12.43
C ALA A 295 4.45 21.39 -13.35
N GLY A 296 5.38 20.63 -12.78
CA GLY A 296 6.25 19.71 -13.53
C GLY A 296 5.50 18.60 -14.27
N THR A 297 4.28 18.26 -13.86
CA THR A 297 3.40 17.29 -14.54
C THR A 297 3.16 17.64 -16.01
N ALA A 298 3.16 18.93 -16.37
CA ALA A 298 3.02 19.36 -17.76
C ALA A 298 4.16 18.84 -18.69
N SER A 299 5.29 18.41 -18.11
CA SER A 299 6.45 17.92 -18.85
C SER A 299 6.43 16.41 -19.11
N GLU A 300 5.44 15.66 -18.62
CA GLU A 300 5.45 14.18 -18.74
C GLU A 300 5.55 13.69 -20.19
N ILE A 301 4.75 14.25 -21.11
CA ILE A 301 4.83 13.89 -22.54
C ILE A 301 6.19 14.31 -23.13
N GLU A 302 6.68 15.50 -22.79
CA GLU A 302 7.99 15.99 -23.25
C GLU A 302 9.11 15.05 -22.80
N GLN A 303 9.02 14.46 -21.61
CA GLN A 303 10.00 13.48 -21.11
C GLN A 303 9.91 12.15 -21.87
N VAL A 304 8.71 11.73 -22.31
CA VAL A 304 8.57 10.59 -23.24
C VAL A 304 9.23 10.89 -24.58
N LEU A 305 9.01 12.09 -25.14
CA LEU A 305 9.65 12.51 -26.40
C LEU A 305 11.17 12.60 -26.27
N LYS A 306 11.66 13.14 -25.15
CA LYS A 306 13.06 13.19 -24.79
C LYS A 306 13.69 11.79 -24.70
N ALA A 307 12.97 10.82 -24.14
CA ALA A 307 13.41 9.44 -24.04
C ALA A 307 13.47 8.77 -25.43
N LEU A 308 12.49 9.05 -26.29
CA LEU A 308 12.47 8.60 -27.69
C LEU A 308 13.64 9.19 -28.50
N ASP A 309 14.09 10.40 -28.16
CA ASP A 309 15.30 11.03 -28.73
C ASP A 309 16.62 10.52 -28.09
N GLY A 310 16.56 9.45 -27.28
CA GLY A 310 17.74 8.82 -26.67
C GLY A 310 18.44 9.68 -25.62
N ARG A 311 17.76 10.70 -25.06
CA ARG A 311 18.35 11.59 -24.06
C ARG A 311 18.18 11.05 -22.64
N PHE A 312 19.02 11.53 -21.74
CA PHE A 312 18.96 11.20 -20.32
C PHE A 312 17.66 11.71 -19.67
N ILE A 313 16.92 10.80 -19.04
CA ILE A 313 15.75 11.10 -18.21
C ILE A 313 16.19 11.15 -16.75
N ALA A 314 15.94 12.29 -16.10
CA ALA A 314 16.34 12.50 -14.71
C ALA A 314 15.62 11.52 -13.79
N ALA A 315 16.34 10.98 -12.81
CA ALA A 315 15.75 10.12 -11.79
C ALA A 315 15.15 10.95 -10.63
N GLY A 316 14.26 10.33 -9.87
CA GLY A 316 13.63 10.92 -8.69
C GLY A 316 13.13 9.84 -7.73
N PRO A 317 12.80 10.17 -6.48
CA PRO A 317 12.15 9.21 -5.59
C PRO A 317 10.73 8.91 -6.07
N SER A 318 10.19 7.77 -5.63
CA SER A 318 8.82 7.32 -5.89
C SER A 318 8.06 7.15 -4.58
N GLY A 319 6.74 7.11 -4.65
CA GLY A 319 5.88 7.02 -3.46
C GLY A 319 4.61 7.85 -3.60
N SER A 320 3.80 7.87 -2.55
CA SER A 320 2.55 8.64 -2.54
C SER A 320 2.82 10.08 -2.10
N PRO A 321 2.52 11.11 -2.92
CA PRO A 321 2.59 12.50 -2.47
C PRO A 321 1.59 12.81 -1.36
N LEU A 322 0.58 11.96 -1.16
CA LEU A 322 -0.43 12.07 -0.08
C LEU A 322 0.05 11.54 1.27
N ARG A 323 1.26 10.93 1.35
CA ARG A 323 1.85 10.41 2.59
C ARG A 323 3.00 11.28 3.11
N GLY A 324 2.92 12.59 2.88
CA GLY A 324 3.93 13.52 3.38
C GLY A 324 5.25 13.52 2.60
N LEU A 325 5.28 12.94 1.39
CA LEU A 325 6.47 12.74 0.55
C LEU A 325 6.46 13.63 -0.71
N ILE A 326 6.55 14.95 -0.55
CA ILE A 326 6.46 15.89 -1.68
C ILE A 326 7.64 15.79 -2.66
N ASN A 327 8.78 15.26 -2.21
CA ASN A 327 9.96 15.07 -3.04
C ASN A 327 9.76 14.07 -4.21
N VAL A 328 8.68 13.27 -4.18
CA VAL A 328 8.24 12.42 -5.32
C VAL A 328 7.67 13.25 -6.47
N LEU A 329 7.42 14.54 -6.26
CA LEU A 329 7.13 15.52 -7.31
C LEU A 329 8.39 16.37 -7.62
N PRO A 330 8.57 16.87 -8.86
CA PRO A 330 7.68 16.72 -10.02
C PRO A 330 7.68 15.31 -10.61
N THR A 331 6.67 15.00 -11.43
CA THR A 331 6.64 13.80 -12.27
C THR A 331 7.37 14.02 -13.59
N GLY A 332 7.37 13.04 -14.50
CA GLY A 332 8.19 13.01 -15.70
C GLY A 332 9.61 12.48 -15.48
N ARG A 333 9.82 11.68 -14.44
CA ARG A 333 11.15 11.18 -14.02
C ARG A 333 11.26 9.67 -14.12
N ASN A 334 12.50 9.19 -14.27
CA ASN A 334 12.80 7.77 -14.26
C ASN A 334 13.06 7.31 -12.81
N PHE A 335 11.99 7.16 -12.02
CA PHE A 335 12.11 7.03 -10.57
C PHE A 335 13.03 5.89 -10.09
N TYR A 336 13.57 6.05 -8.89
CA TYR A 336 14.14 4.99 -8.05
C TYR A 336 13.24 4.78 -6.81
N SER A 337 13.49 3.71 -6.07
CA SER A 337 12.73 3.36 -4.86
C SER A 337 13.52 3.64 -3.59
N VAL A 338 14.04 2.61 -2.91
CA VAL A 338 14.71 2.72 -1.60
C VAL A 338 15.99 1.89 -1.57
N ASP A 339 16.88 2.14 -0.61
CA ASP A 339 17.95 1.19 -0.28
C ASP A 339 17.31 -0.05 0.39
N PRO A 340 17.34 -1.24 -0.24
CA PRO A 340 16.70 -2.43 0.32
C PRO A 340 17.38 -2.96 1.58
N LYS A 341 18.55 -2.42 1.98
CA LYS A 341 19.22 -2.76 3.24
C LYS A 341 18.88 -1.81 4.38
N ALA A 342 18.12 -0.74 4.11
CA ALA A 342 17.69 0.26 5.08
C ALA A 342 16.20 0.16 5.43
N VAL A 343 15.58 -1.01 5.17
CA VAL A 343 14.20 -1.31 5.51
C VAL A 343 14.14 -2.46 6.55
N PRO A 344 13.31 -2.35 7.61
CA PRO A 344 12.47 -1.21 7.94
C PRO A 344 13.29 0.00 8.42
N SER A 345 12.83 1.22 8.09
CA SER A 345 13.38 2.44 8.70
C SER A 345 12.93 2.58 10.17
N ARG A 346 13.53 3.51 10.94
CA ARG A 346 13.09 3.79 12.32
C ARG A 346 11.63 4.27 12.40
N LEU A 347 11.20 5.11 11.45
CA LEU A 347 9.80 5.56 11.35
C LEU A 347 8.85 4.41 11.00
N ALA A 348 9.28 3.54 10.07
CA ALA A 348 8.52 2.34 9.72
C ALA A 348 8.43 1.35 10.88
N TRP A 349 9.46 1.29 11.75
CA TRP A 349 9.42 0.52 12.99
C TRP A 349 8.33 1.01 13.93
N GLU A 350 8.23 2.32 14.17
CA GLU A 350 7.16 2.91 14.99
C GLU A 350 5.77 2.60 14.42
N ALA A 351 5.60 2.75 13.10
CA ALA A 351 4.35 2.41 12.42
C ALA A 351 4.01 0.92 12.53
N GLY A 352 4.98 0.02 12.31
CA GLY A 352 4.78 -1.42 12.40
C GLY A 352 4.44 -1.91 13.81
N VAL A 353 5.01 -1.29 14.85
CA VAL A 353 4.63 -1.56 16.24
C VAL A 353 3.18 -1.14 16.48
N ALA A 354 2.79 0.06 16.04
CA ALA A 354 1.41 0.53 16.19
C ALA A 354 0.40 -0.36 15.43
N LEU A 355 0.75 -0.85 14.24
CA LEU A 355 -0.07 -1.82 13.49
C LEU A 355 -0.22 -3.14 14.26
N ALA A 356 0.87 -3.69 14.79
CA ALA A 356 0.85 -4.93 15.55
C ALA A 356 0.00 -4.80 16.82
N ASP A 357 0.18 -3.72 17.59
CA ASP A 357 -0.57 -3.49 18.82
C ASP A 357 -2.07 -3.30 18.52
N SER A 358 -2.41 -2.49 17.51
CA SER A 358 -3.81 -2.29 17.07
C SER A 358 -4.48 -3.60 16.64
N LEU A 359 -3.79 -4.43 15.86
CA LEU A 359 -4.30 -5.74 15.44
C LEU A 359 -4.57 -6.66 16.64
N LEU A 360 -3.63 -6.70 17.59
CA LEU A 360 -3.73 -7.57 18.77
C LEU A 360 -4.81 -7.08 19.74
N ASP A 361 -4.91 -5.78 19.96
CA ASP A 361 -5.96 -5.17 20.79
C ASP A 361 -7.34 -5.44 20.20
N ARG A 362 -7.48 -5.30 18.88
CA ARG A 362 -8.74 -5.63 18.19
C ARG A 362 -9.10 -7.10 18.34
N TYR A 363 -8.17 -8.02 18.07
CA TYR A 363 -8.44 -9.46 18.21
C TYR A 363 -8.81 -9.83 19.66
N ARG A 364 -8.13 -9.21 20.63
CA ARG A 364 -8.38 -9.47 22.05
C ARG A 364 -9.72 -8.89 22.50
N ALA A 365 -10.13 -7.74 22.00
CA ALA A 365 -11.47 -7.21 22.25
C ALA A 365 -12.57 -8.16 21.75
N ASP A 366 -12.37 -8.79 20.58
CA ASP A 366 -13.36 -9.67 19.96
C ASP A 366 -13.37 -11.10 20.57
N HIS A 367 -12.26 -11.55 21.18
CA HIS A 367 -12.07 -12.96 21.57
C HIS A 367 -11.55 -13.21 22.99
N ASP A 368 -11.24 -12.17 23.77
CA ASP A 368 -10.66 -12.22 25.13
C ASP A 368 -9.40 -13.10 25.26
N ARG A 369 -8.63 -13.21 24.17
CA ARG A 369 -7.37 -13.97 24.12
C ARG A 369 -6.46 -13.43 23.04
N TRP A 370 -5.17 -13.74 23.13
CA TRP A 370 -4.22 -13.44 22.06
C TRP A 370 -4.41 -14.40 20.87
N PRO A 371 -4.26 -13.94 19.62
CA PRO A 371 -4.17 -14.83 18.49
C PRO A 371 -2.89 -15.66 18.59
N GLN A 372 -2.97 -16.96 18.38
CA GLN A 372 -1.78 -17.82 18.42
C GLN A 372 -0.91 -17.63 17.18
N SER A 373 -1.52 -17.30 16.04
CA SER A 373 -0.80 -16.95 14.82
C SER A 373 -1.54 -15.91 13.98
N VAL A 374 -0.79 -15.06 13.28
CA VAL A 374 -1.27 -14.07 12.31
C VAL A 374 -0.74 -14.41 10.91
N GLY A 375 -1.61 -14.37 9.91
CA GLY A 375 -1.23 -14.50 8.49
C GLY A 375 -1.13 -13.13 7.83
N LEU A 376 0.05 -12.75 7.34
CA LEU A 376 0.28 -11.44 6.72
C LEU A 376 0.78 -11.54 5.28
N SER A 377 0.18 -10.76 4.37
CA SER A 377 0.62 -10.65 2.98
C SER A 377 1.51 -9.42 2.80
N VAL A 378 2.76 -9.62 2.40
CA VAL A 378 3.77 -8.56 2.33
C VAL A 378 4.20 -8.30 0.87
N TRP A 379 4.09 -7.03 0.46
CA TRP A 379 4.29 -6.61 -0.92
C TRP A 379 5.49 -5.67 -1.05
N GLY A 380 6.27 -5.83 -2.13
CA GLY A 380 7.43 -4.98 -2.36
C GLY A 380 7.07 -3.52 -2.61
N THR A 381 5.90 -3.26 -3.23
CA THR A 381 5.41 -1.90 -3.46
C THR A 381 5.06 -1.19 -2.15
N SER A 382 4.47 -1.92 -1.17
CA SER A 382 4.21 -1.41 0.18
C SER A 382 5.51 -1.02 0.89
N ALA A 383 6.47 -1.94 0.93
CA ALA A 383 7.77 -1.69 1.56
C ALA A 383 8.53 -0.49 0.94
N MET A 384 8.39 -0.27 -0.37
CA MET A 384 8.99 0.90 -1.04
C MET A 384 8.25 2.20 -0.73
N ARG A 385 6.93 2.17 -0.53
CA ARG A 385 6.12 3.36 -0.19
C ARG A 385 6.31 3.80 1.26
N THR A 386 6.50 2.86 2.17
CA THR A 386 6.50 3.12 3.62
C THR A 386 7.87 2.95 4.26
N ALA A 387 8.87 2.51 3.49
CA ALA A 387 10.16 2.08 4.01
C ALA A 387 10.07 0.93 5.03
N GLY A 388 8.98 0.14 4.99
CA GLY A 388 8.93 -1.20 5.61
C GLY A 388 7.93 -1.43 6.74
N ASP A 389 6.78 -0.74 6.78
CA ASP A 389 5.75 -0.92 7.83
C ASP A 389 5.37 -2.39 8.04
N ASP A 390 4.99 -3.12 6.98
CA ASP A 390 4.63 -4.55 7.05
C ASP A 390 5.77 -5.43 7.61
N ILE A 391 7.03 -5.06 7.33
CA ILE A 391 8.21 -5.79 7.80
C ILE A 391 8.36 -5.58 9.31
N ALA A 392 8.20 -4.34 9.75
CA ALA A 392 8.23 -3.97 11.16
C ALA A 392 7.08 -4.60 11.94
N GLU A 393 5.88 -4.70 11.37
CA GLU A 393 4.73 -5.38 11.99
C GLU A 393 5.03 -6.85 12.28
N VAL A 394 5.60 -7.59 11.32
CA VAL A 394 6.03 -8.98 11.55
C VAL A 394 7.05 -9.06 12.69
N LEU A 395 8.07 -8.21 12.67
CA LEU A 395 9.11 -8.18 13.70
C LEU A 395 8.52 -7.84 15.09
N ALA A 396 7.59 -6.89 15.16
CA ALA A 396 6.90 -6.51 16.38
C ALA A 396 6.03 -7.65 16.95
N LEU A 397 5.27 -8.35 16.11
CA LEU A 397 4.47 -9.52 16.51
C LEU A 397 5.35 -10.62 17.14
N LEU A 398 6.51 -10.90 16.53
CA LEU A 398 7.51 -11.84 17.03
C LEU A 398 8.23 -11.34 18.31
N GLY A 399 8.17 -10.04 18.59
CA GLY A 399 8.92 -9.40 19.67
C GLY A 399 10.41 -9.31 19.38
N VAL A 400 10.78 -8.96 18.14
CA VAL A 400 12.17 -8.79 17.68
C VAL A 400 12.36 -7.35 17.21
N ARG A 401 13.39 -6.68 17.73
CA ARG A 401 13.75 -5.31 17.38
C ARG A 401 14.87 -5.31 16.33
N PRO A 402 14.73 -4.60 15.20
CA PRO A 402 15.85 -4.38 14.28
C PRO A 402 16.90 -3.44 14.89
N VAL A 403 18.16 -3.65 14.52
CA VAL A 403 19.31 -2.82 14.92
C VAL A 403 19.84 -2.09 13.70
N TRP A 404 19.98 -0.77 13.81
CA TRP A 404 20.47 0.07 12.72
C TRP A 404 21.91 0.53 12.97
N ASP A 405 22.67 0.62 11.88
CA ASP A 405 23.89 1.42 11.83
C ASP A 405 23.51 2.89 11.61
N ASP A 406 23.91 3.78 12.51
CA ASP A 406 23.45 5.19 12.48
C ASP A 406 23.98 5.98 11.28
N ALA A 407 25.17 5.64 10.77
CA ALA A 407 25.79 6.35 9.66
C ALA A 407 25.11 6.03 8.32
N SER A 408 24.88 4.74 8.05
CA SER A 408 24.27 4.26 6.80
C SER A 408 22.75 4.11 6.88
N ARG A 409 22.19 4.16 8.09
CA ARG A 409 20.78 3.85 8.42
C ARG A 409 20.35 2.43 8.02
N ARG A 410 21.29 1.55 7.71
CA ARG A 410 21.01 0.16 7.32
C ARG A 410 20.68 -0.69 8.53
N VAL A 411 19.80 -1.65 8.34
CA VAL A 411 19.56 -2.70 9.34
C VAL A 411 20.73 -3.67 9.28
N VAL A 412 21.40 -3.86 10.42
CA VAL A 412 22.63 -4.65 10.53
C VAL A 412 22.49 -5.87 11.43
N ASP A 413 21.52 -5.87 12.36
CA ASP A 413 21.30 -6.98 13.28
C ASP A 413 19.84 -7.01 13.79
N LEU A 414 19.51 -8.04 14.57
CA LEU A 414 18.23 -8.22 15.25
C LEU A 414 18.45 -8.51 16.74
N THR A 415 17.56 -8.05 17.59
CA THR A 415 17.60 -8.33 19.03
C THR A 415 16.22 -8.77 19.52
N ALA A 416 16.12 -9.92 20.19
CA ALA A 416 14.87 -10.34 20.80
C ALA A 416 14.54 -9.41 21.98
N ILE A 417 13.34 -8.85 21.99
CA ILE A 417 12.81 -8.07 23.10
C ILE A 417 12.49 -9.02 24.26
N PRO A 418 12.98 -8.80 25.49
CA PRO A 418 12.64 -9.64 26.64
C PRO A 418 11.13 -9.67 26.90
N LEU A 419 10.57 -10.82 27.32
CA LEU A 419 9.12 -10.94 27.58
C LEU A 419 8.60 -9.92 28.60
N SER A 420 9.42 -9.53 29.59
CA SER A 420 9.08 -8.51 30.58
C SER A 420 8.91 -7.11 29.96
N GLU A 421 9.65 -6.81 28.89
CA GLU A 421 9.50 -5.57 28.12
C GLU A 421 8.36 -5.70 27.10
N LEU A 422 8.22 -6.87 26.46
CA LEU A 422 7.17 -7.13 25.46
C LEU A 422 5.76 -7.09 26.07
N GLY A 423 5.60 -7.49 27.33
CA GLY A 423 4.32 -7.41 28.05
C GLY A 423 3.21 -8.36 27.58
N ARG A 424 3.51 -9.22 26.59
CA ARG A 424 2.59 -10.19 25.98
C ARG A 424 3.37 -11.39 25.42
N PRO A 425 2.68 -12.48 25.02
CA PRO A 425 3.32 -13.57 24.28
C PRO A 425 3.90 -13.12 22.94
N ARG A 426 4.94 -13.84 22.47
CA ARG A 426 5.38 -13.77 21.07
C ARG A 426 4.35 -14.45 20.18
N ILE A 427 3.85 -13.72 19.20
CA ILE A 427 2.79 -14.17 18.30
C ILE A 427 3.44 -14.84 17.09
N ASP A 428 2.98 -16.04 16.71
CA ASP A 428 3.50 -16.71 15.52
C ASP A 428 3.01 -16.02 14.24
N VAL A 429 3.85 -15.95 13.22
CA VAL A 429 3.52 -15.21 12.00
C VAL A 429 3.78 -16.07 10.79
N THR A 430 2.76 -16.26 9.95
CA THR A 430 2.92 -16.84 8.62
C THR A 430 2.91 -15.72 7.59
N VAL A 431 4.03 -15.57 6.87
CA VAL A 431 4.24 -14.46 5.93
C VAL A 431 4.09 -14.97 4.50
N ARG A 432 3.14 -14.40 3.76
CA ARG A 432 3.06 -14.55 2.30
C ARG A 432 3.75 -13.36 1.62
N ILE A 433 4.93 -13.58 1.05
CA ILE A 433 5.60 -12.57 0.22
C ILE A 433 5.17 -12.68 -1.25
N SER A 434 5.03 -11.53 -1.90
CA SER A 434 4.88 -11.49 -3.37
C SER A 434 6.19 -11.90 -4.08
N GLY A 435 6.10 -12.36 -5.33
CA GLY A 435 7.28 -12.66 -6.15
C GLY A 435 8.21 -11.45 -6.33
N PHE A 436 7.65 -10.24 -6.43
CA PHE A 436 8.47 -9.02 -6.50
C PHE A 436 9.17 -8.69 -5.18
N PHE A 437 8.52 -8.94 -4.03
CA PHE A 437 9.17 -8.73 -2.73
C PHE A 437 10.41 -9.62 -2.59
N ARG A 438 10.32 -10.91 -2.98
CA ARG A 438 11.46 -11.83 -3.06
C ARG A 438 12.61 -11.25 -3.90
N ASP A 439 12.28 -10.66 -5.05
CA ASP A 439 13.28 -10.17 -6.00
C ASP A 439 13.94 -8.87 -5.56
N ALA A 440 13.19 -7.98 -4.90
CA ALA A 440 13.65 -6.65 -4.52
C ALA A 440 14.27 -6.60 -3.10
N PHE A 441 13.81 -7.45 -2.19
CA PHE A 441 14.17 -7.43 -0.78
C PHE A 441 14.69 -8.79 -0.26
N PRO A 442 15.66 -9.45 -0.94
CA PRO A 442 16.16 -10.75 -0.50
C PRO A 442 16.78 -10.70 0.91
N HIS A 443 17.42 -9.57 1.28
CA HIS A 443 17.96 -9.37 2.63
C HIS A 443 16.87 -9.39 3.70
N VAL A 444 15.68 -8.86 3.41
CA VAL A 444 14.56 -8.85 4.35
C VAL A 444 13.94 -10.23 4.48
N VAL A 445 13.85 -11.00 3.39
CA VAL A 445 13.42 -12.40 3.45
C VAL A 445 14.31 -13.20 4.40
N THR A 446 15.63 -13.03 4.30
CA THR A 446 16.58 -13.65 5.23
C THR A 446 16.40 -13.11 6.66
N MET A 447 16.27 -11.80 6.83
CA MET A 447 16.08 -11.16 8.15
C MET A 447 14.84 -11.68 8.88
N LEU A 448 13.70 -11.80 8.19
CA LEU A 448 12.48 -12.33 8.79
C LEU A 448 12.63 -13.82 9.16
N ASP A 449 13.34 -14.60 8.35
CA ASP A 449 13.64 -16.01 8.64
C ASP A 449 14.58 -16.14 9.86
N ASP A 450 15.57 -15.26 9.97
CA ASP A 450 16.44 -15.16 11.14
C ASP A 450 15.64 -14.79 12.39
N ALA A 451 14.70 -13.82 12.31
CA ALA A 451 13.85 -13.43 13.42
C ALA A 451 12.99 -14.58 13.94
N VAL A 452 12.35 -15.33 13.04
CA VAL A 452 11.54 -16.52 13.40
C VAL A 452 12.40 -17.58 14.09
N ARG A 453 13.56 -17.90 13.52
CA ARG A 453 14.48 -18.90 14.10
C ARG A 453 15.04 -18.46 15.45
N LEU A 454 15.35 -17.16 15.59
CA LEU A 454 15.83 -16.56 16.83
C LEU A 454 14.82 -16.83 17.95
N VAL A 455 13.55 -16.43 17.76
CA VAL A 455 12.54 -16.55 18.82
C VAL A 455 12.05 -17.98 19.04
N ALA A 456 12.02 -18.83 18.01
CA ALA A 456 11.73 -20.25 18.19
C ALA A 456 12.82 -20.97 19.03
N GLY A 457 14.07 -20.48 18.97
CA GLY A 457 15.21 -21.02 19.70
C GLY A 457 15.32 -20.58 21.16
N LEU A 458 14.62 -19.52 21.58
CA LEU A 458 14.65 -19.03 22.96
C LEU A 458 14.03 -20.04 23.93
N ASP A 459 14.59 -20.18 25.13
CA ASP A 459 14.02 -21.06 26.17
C ASP A 459 12.94 -20.33 26.96
N GLU A 460 11.76 -20.23 26.35
CA GLU A 460 10.57 -19.56 26.91
C GLU A 460 9.40 -20.56 26.99
N PRO A 461 8.46 -20.38 27.94
CA PRO A 461 7.32 -21.27 28.09
C PRO A 461 6.33 -21.13 26.91
N ALA A 462 5.58 -22.20 26.63
CA ALA A 462 4.73 -22.30 25.42
C ALA A 462 3.58 -21.28 25.38
N ASP A 463 3.08 -20.85 26.53
CA ASP A 463 2.04 -19.82 26.68
C ASP A 463 2.57 -18.39 26.51
N ALA A 464 3.89 -18.20 26.54
CA ALA A 464 4.55 -16.91 26.30
C ALA A 464 5.25 -16.82 24.93
N ASN A 465 5.41 -17.94 24.22
CA ASN A 465 6.05 -17.97 22.90
C ASN A 465 5.37 -18.99 21.99
N PHE A 466 4.39 -18.51 21.21
CA PHE A 466 3.61 -19.35 20.30
C PHE A 466 4.46 -19.86 19.12
N VAL A 467 5.48 -19.09 18.70
CA VAL A 467 6.43 -19.52 17.65
C VAL A 467 7.15 -20.81 18.06
N ARG A 468 7.72 -20.82 19.27
CA ARG A 468 8.38 -22.00 19.84
C ARG A 468 7.38 -23.13 20.06
N ALA A 469 6.21 -22.84 20.63
CA ALA A 469 5.19 -23.85 20.90
C ALA A 469 4.80 -24.62 19.63
N HIS A 470 4.49 -23.90 18.55
CA HIS A 470 4.16 -24.52 17.26
C HIS A 470 5.35 -25.24 16.64
N ALA A 471 6.54 -24.64 16.64
CA ALA A 471 7.73 -25.29 16.08
C ALA A 471 8.10 -26.59 16.82
N GLN A 472 7.92 -26.67 18.13
CA GLN A 472 8.15 -27.91 18.88
C GLN A 472 7.08 -28.98 18.58
N ALA A 473 5.82 -28.58 18.39
CA ALA A 473 4.76 -29.49 17.97
C ALA A 473 5.03 -30.09 16.58
N ASP A 474 5.39 -29.24 15.61
CA ASP A 474 5.78 -29.66 14.26
C ASP A 474 7.00 -30.58 14.30
N LEU A 475 8.02 -30.23 15.08
CA LEU A 475 9.22 -31.03 15.25
C LEU A 475 8.90 -32.41 15.84
N ALA A 476 8.01 -32.49 16.83
CA ALA A 476 7.57 -33.76 17.40
C ALA A 476 6.80 -34.62 16.37
N GLN A 477 6.07 -33.99 15.44
CA GLN A 477 5.31 -34.69 14.41
C GLN A 477 6.21 -35.26 13.30
N HIS A 478 7.20 -34.50 12.81
CA HIS A 478 7.95 -34.87 11.60
C HIS A 478 9.48 -34.90 11.75
N GLY A 479 10.05 -34.47 12.88
CA GLY A 479 11.48 -34.56 13.19
C GLY A 479 12.40 -33.57 12.46
N ASP A 480 11.90 -32.77 11.52
CA ASP A 480 12.68 -31.79 10.76
C ASP A 480 12.64 -30.36 11.37
N GLN A 481 13.78 -29.92 11.91
CA GLN A 481 13.96 -28.60 12.54
C GLN A 481 13.80 -27.41 11.58
N ARG A 482 14.20 -27.56 10.32
CA ARG A 482 14.06 -26.47 9.34
C ARG A 482 12.61 -26.31 8.95
N ARG A 483 11.91 -27.43 8.73
CA ARG A 483 10.48 -27.41 8.40
C ARG A 483 9.65 -26.83 9.53
N SER A 484 9.94 -27.17 10.79
CA SER A 484 9.20 -26.64 11.94
C SER A 484 9.30 -25.13 12.13
N THR A 485 10.37 -24.51 11.62
CA THR A 485 10.62 -23.06 11.69
C THR A 485 10.33 -22.35 10.36
N THR A 486 9.70 -23.01 9.39
CA THR A 486 9.37 -22.39 8.10
C THR A 486 8.09 -21.56 8.24
N ARG A 487 8.20 -20.26 7.96
CA ARG A 487 7.08 -19.30 8.07
C ARG A 487 6.92 -18.35 6.89
N ILE A 488 7.91 -18.27 6.01
CA ILE A 488 7.91 -17.35 4.87
C ILE A 488 7.66 -18.15 3.59
N PHE A 489 6.57 -17.82 2.92
CA PHE A 489 6.13 -18.45 1.68
C PHE A 489 5.95 -17.41 0.59
N GLY A 490 6.21 -17.77 -0.67
CA GLY A 490 6.03 -16.86 -1.78
C GLY A 490 5.72 -17.55 -3.09
N SER A 491 5.70 -16.75 -4.16
CA SER A 491 5.51 -17.27 -5.52
C SER A 491 6.60 -18.29 -5.87
N LYS A 492 6.25 -19.31 -6.66
CA LYS A 492 7.21 -20.29 -7.21
C LYS A 492 8.46 -19.57 -7.77
N PRO A 493 9.68 -20.09 -7.54
CA PRO A 493 10.90 -19.46 -8.05
C PRO A 493 10.81 -19.18 -9.56
N GLY A 494 11.11 -17.95 -9.94
CA GLY A 494 11.04 -17.48 -11.33
C GLY A 494 9.63 -17.16 -11.84
N THR A 495 8.60 -17.24 -10.99
CA THR A 495 7.21 -16.84 -11.31
C THR A 495 6.71 -15.74 -10.36
N TYR A 496 5.49 -15.26 -10.64
CA TYR A 496 4.83 -14.12 -9.98
C TYR A 496 3.33 -14.34 -9.88
N GLY A 497 2.67 -13.63 -8.97
CA GLY A 497 1.22 -13.69 -8.77
C GLY A 497 0.76 -14.73 -7.76
N ALA A 498 -0.57 -14.83 -7.60
CA ALA A 498 -1.25 -15.74 -6.67
C ALA A 498 -2.28 -16.66 -7.35
N GLY A 499 -2.42 -16.60 -8.67
CA GLY A 499 -3.31 -17.47 -9.47
C GLY A 499 -4.80 -17.17 -9.37
N LEU A 500 -5.27 -16.59 -8.26
CA LEU A 500 -6.70 -16.38 -8.01
C LEU A 500 -7.35 -15.41 -9.00
N LEU A 501 -6.68 -14.34 -9.45
CA LEU A 501 -7.24 -13.45 -10.48
C LEU A 501 -7.54 -14.23 -11.76
N GLN A 502 -6.58 -15.04 -12.23
CA GLN A 502 -6.76 -15.87 -13.41
C GLN A 502 -7.91 -16.88 -13.22
N LEU A 503 -8.02 -17.47 -12.03
CA LEU A 503 -9.09 -18.42 -11.70
C LEU A 503 -10.47 -17.76 -11.74
N ILE A 504 -10.63 -16.60 -11.09
CA ILE A 504 -11.88 -15.84 -11.08
C ILE A 504 -12.28 -15.42 -12.50
N ASP A 505 -11.33 -14.89 -13.29
CA ASP A 505 -11.59 -14.49 -14.68
C ASP A 505 -12.03 -15.68 -15.55
N SER A 506 -11.44 -16.86 -15.32
CA SER A 506 -11.79 -18.09 -16.05
C SER A 506 -13.16 -18.66 -15.65
N ARG A 507 -13.65 -18.32 -14.45
CA ARG A 507 -14.86 -18.89 -13.83
C ARG A 507 -14.84 -20.42 -13.70
N ASN A 508 -13.67 -21.04 -13.79
CA ASN A 508 -13.50 -22.49 -13.75
C ASN A 508 -13.14 -22.97 -12.33
N TRP A 509 -14.03 -22.70 -11.37
CA TRP A 509 -13.93 -23.08 -9.97
C TRP A 509 -15.36 -23.20 -9.40
N ARG A 510 -15.52 -23.92 -8.30
CA ARG A 510 -16.83 -24.15 -7.67
C ARG A 510 -16.84 -23.92 -6.17
N ASP A 511 -15.80 -24.33 -5.48
CA ASP A 511 -15.79 -24.37 -4.02
C ASP A 511 -14.43 -23.93 -3.43
N ASP A 512 -14.38 -23.85 -2.10
CA ASP A 512 -13.19 -23.37 -1.38
C ASP A 512 -11.95 -24.24 -1.63
N ALA A 513 -12.13 -25.52 -1.98
CA ALA A 513 -11.01 -26.41 -2.26
C ALA A 513 -10.29 -25.99 -3.55
N ASP A 514 -11.03 -25.56 -4.58
CA ASP A 514 -10.45 -25.04 -5.83
C ASP A 514 -9.64 -23.76 -5.57
N LEU A 515 -10.21 -22.84 -4.78
CA LEU A 515 -9.55 -21.58 -4.40
C LEU A 515 -8.25 -21.87 -3.63
N ALA A 516 -8.31 -22.75 -2.64
CA ALA A 516 -7.16 -23.14 -1.83
C ALA A 516 -6.09 -23.87 -2.67
N GLN A 517 -6.51 -24.74 -3.59
CA GLN A 517 -5.59 -25.48 -4.47
C GLN A 517 -4.79 -24.52 -5.34
N VAL A 518 -5.45 -23.57 -6.01
CA VAL A 518 -4.76 -22.57 -6.85
C VAL A 518 -3.86 -21.67 -6.00
N TYR A 519 -4.35 -21.15 -4.88
CA TYR A 519 -3.53 -20.29 -4.02
C TYR A 519 -2.26 -21.01 -3.53
N THR A 520 -2.37 -22.27 -3.11
CA THR A 520 -1.25 -23.11 -2.69
C THR A 520 -0.29 -23.40 -3.83
N ALA A 521 -0.79 -23.79 -5.01
CA ALA A 521 0.04 -24.09 -6.17
C ALA A 521 0.90 -22.89 -6.60
N TRP A 522 0.38 -21.67 -6.44
CA TRP A 522 1.09 -20.45 -6.78
C TRP A 522 1.95 -19.90 -5.66
N GLY A 523 1.59 -20.14 -4.39
CA GLY A 523 2.07 -19.37 -3.25
C GLY A 523 2.76 -20.14 -2.12
N ALA A 524 2.80 -21.47 -2.16
CA ALA A 524 3.31 -22.30 -1.06
C ALA A 524 4.80 -22.64 -1.18
N SER A 525 5.61 -21.83 -1.88
CA SER A 525 7.06 -22.06 -1.97
C SER A 525 7.78 -21.47 -0.75
N PRO A 526 8.46 -22.28 0.08
CA PRO A 526 9.17 -21.77 1.25
C PRO A 526 10.41 -20.95 0.85
N MET A 527 10.69 -19.91 1.63
CA MET A 527 11.79 -18.96 1.41
C MET A 527 12.63 -18.80 2.69
N GLY A 528 13.95 -18.63 2.57
CA GLY A 528 14.84 -18.37 3.71
C GLY A 528 16.30 -18.79 3.49
N ALA A 529 17.16 -18.59 4.49
CA ALA A 529 18.62 -18.75 4.38
C ALA A 529 19.09 -20.14 3.95
N THR A 530 18.25 -21.17 4.12
CA THR A 530 18.55 -22.57 3.79
C THR A 530 17.52 -23.23 2.88
N SER A 531 16.60 -22.45 2.28
CA SER A 531 15.74 -22.98 1.21
C SER A 531 16.60 -23.17 -0.03
N THR A 532 17.17 -24.36 -0.21
CA THR A 532 17.76 -24.75 -1.48
C THR A 532 16.65 -24.66 -2.52
N ALA A 533 16.77 -23.70 -3.45
CA ALA A 533 16.00 -23.75 -4.68
C ALA A 533 16.21 -25.15 -5.26
N ALA A 534 15.14 -25.94 -5.32
CA ALA A 534 15.18 -27.27 -5.90
C ALA A 534 15.88 -27.15 -7.26
N LYS A 535 17.01 -27.86 -7.42
CA LYS A 535 17.68 -27.92 -8.71
C LYS A 535 16.62 -28.32 -9.75
N PRO A 536 16.52 -27.63 -10.90
CA PRO A 536 15.62 -28.05 -11.95
C PRO A 536 15.96 -29.51 -12.29
N SER A 537 14.95 -30.38 -12.27
CA SER A 537 15.10 -31.77 -12.71
C SER A 537 15.54 -31.75 -14.17
N THR A 538 16.80 -32.08 -14.41
CA THR A 538 17.27 -32.42 -15.75
C THR A 538 16.73 -33.79 -16.11
N THR A 539 15.64 -33.82 -16.86
CA THR A 539 15.26 -34.90 -17.77
C THR A 539 14.86 -34.29 -19.09
#